data_AF-T1A3V6-F1
#
_entry.id   AF-T1A3V6-F1
#
_cell.length_a   1.000
_cell.length_b   1.000
_cell.length_c   1.000
_cell.angle_alpha   90.00
_cell.angle_beta   90.00
_cell.angle_gamma   90.00
#
_symmetry.space_group_name_H-M   'P 1'
#
loop_
_entity.id
_entity.type
_entity.pdbx_description
1 polymer ?
#
loop_
_entity_poly.entity_id
_entity_poly.type
_entity_poly.pdbx_seq_one_letter_code
_entity_poly.pdbx_strand_id
1 'polypeptide(L)' 'MIDEAALLAAGPRDKPYKLYPGNGLYLIVQPNGAKWWRYNVRRNGINTTLSL' A
#
# COMPACT_ATOMS: atom_id res chain seq x y z
N MET A 1 11.04 -4.90 6.81
CA MET A 1 9.84 -4.65 7.61
C MET A 1 9.72 -3.14 7.70
N ILE A 2 8.65 -2.56 7.17
CA ILE A 2 8.39 -1.12 7.35
C ILE A 2 7.77 -0.97 8.74
N ASP A 3 8.32 -0.06 9.56
CA ASP A 3 7.75 0.24 10.87
C ASP A 3 6.44 1.03 10.73
N GLU A 4 5.54 0.83 11.68
CA GLU A 4 4.24 1.51 11.73
C GLU A 4 4.39 3.05 11.73
N ALA A 5 5.43 3.56 12.39
CA ALA A 5 5.76 4.99 12.39
C ALA A 5 6.09 5.52 10.99
N ALA A 6 6.80 4.74 10.16
CA ALA A 6 7.13 5.13 8.78
C ALA A 6 5.89 5.11 7.87
N LEU A 7 4.94 4.22 8.15
CA LEU A 7 3.68 4.13 7.44
C LEU A 7 2.75 5.31 7.78
N LEU A 8 2.70 5.74 9.04
CA LEU A 8 1.93 6.92 9.46
C LEU A 8 2.56 8.22 8.93
N ALA A 9 3.88 8.32 8.99
CA ALA A 9 4.64 9.46 8.49
C ALA A 9 4.66 9.58 6.95
N ALA A 10 4.11 8.59 6.23
CA ALA A 10 4.01 8.60 4.78
C ALA A 10 3.10 9.74 4.28
N GLY A 11 3.71 10.85 3.89
CA GLY A 11 3.03 12.01 3.32
C GLY A 11 2.87 11.93 1.79
N PRO A 12 2.00 12.76 1.20
CA PRO A 12 1.93 12.90 -0.26
C PRO A 12 3.30 13.27 -0.85
N ARG A 13 3.59 12.72 -2.02
CA ARG A 13 4.77 13.04 -2.85
C ARG A 13 4.29 13.44 -4.23
N ASP A 14 5.15 14.07 -5.03
CA ASP A 14 4.81 14.48 -6.41
C ASP A 14 4.34 13.33 -7.31
N LYS A 15 4.70 12.08 -6.96
CA LYS A 15 4.27 10.87 -7.67
C LYS A 15 3.62 9.88 -6.72
N PRO A 16 2.56 9.17 -7.18
CA PRO A 16 1.99 8.07 -6.42
C PRO A 16 3.06 7.03 -6.10
N TYR A 17 3.13 6.60 -4.85
CA TYR A 17 4.08 5.57 -4.43
C TYR A 17 3.41 4.51 -3.56
N LYS A 18 4.01 3.32 -3.56
CA LYS A 18 3.51 2.15 -2.85
C LYS A 18 4.42 1.86 -1.66
N LEU A 19 3.83 1.73 -0.47
CA LEU A 19 4.52 1.27 0.72
C LEU A 19 4.12 -0.16 1.01
N TYR A 20 5.11 -1.03 1.18
CA TYR A 20 4.91 -2.45 1.40
C TYR A 20 5.27 -2.81 2.86
N PRO A 21 4.31 -2.76 3.81
CA PRO A 21 4.54 -3.24 5.17
C PRO A 21 4.88 -4.74 5.22
N GLY A 22 4.33 -5.54 4.29
CA GLY A 22 4.58 -6.97 4.18
C GLY A 22 3.31 -7.76 3.88
N ASN A 23 3.41 -9.09 3.80
CA ASN A 23 2.29 -10.02 3.65
C ASN A 23 1.35 -9.79 2.45
N GLY A 24 1.81 -9.11 1.39
CA GLY A 24 0.98 -8.76 0.24
C GLY A 24 0.12 -7.50 0.44
N LEU A 25 0.17 -6.87 1.61
CA LEU A 25 -0.45 -5.57 1.88
C LEU A 25 0.45 -4.45 1.39
N TYR A 26 -0.15 -3.47 0.73
CA TYR A 26 0.51 -2.24 0.36
C TYR A 26 -0.42 -1.02 0.46
N LEU A 27 0.15 0.10 0.87
CA LEU A 27 -0.51 1.39 0.92
C LEU A 27 -0.13 2.19 -0.33
N ILE A 28 -1.10 2.65 -1.10
CA ILE A 28 -0.88 3.63 -2.16
C ILE A 28 -1.09 5.01 -1.57
N VAL A 29 -0.04 5.84 -1.61
CA VAL A 29 -0.15 7.25 -1.25
C VAL A 29 -0.16 8.06 -2.54
N GLN A 30 -1.24 8.81 -2.75
CA GLN A 30 -1.40 9.68 -3.90
C GLN A 30 -0.84 11.09 -3.63
N PRO A 31 -0.47 11.84 -4.69
CA PRO A 31 -0.01 13.22 -4.57
C PRO A 31 -1.03 14.16 -3.94
N ASN A 32 -2.32 13.86 -4.08
CA ASN A 32 -3.42 14.62 -3.47
C ASN A 32 -3.59 14.34 -1.96
N GLY A 33 -2.73 13.52 -1.34
CA GLY A 33 -2.82 13.14 0.06
C GLY A 33 -3.75 11.95 0.34
N ALA A 34 -4.46 11.42 -0.66
CA ALA A 34 -5.28 10.24 -0.49
C ALA A 34 -4.41 9.00 -0.25
N LYS A 35 -4.80 8.20 0.74
CA LYS A 35 -4.11 6.95 1.11
C LYS A 35 -5.09 5.79 0.92
N TRP A 36 -4.69 4.79 0.14
CA TRP A 36 -5.53 3.61 -0.14
C TRP A 36 -4.82 2.32 0.23
N TRP A 37 -5.50 1.50 1.02
CA TRP A 37 -5.04 0.15 1.31
C TRP A 37 -5.39 -0.80 0.17
N ARG A 38 -4.39 -1.54 -0.28
CA ARG A 38 -4.55 -2.59 -1.29
C ARG A 38 -3.89 -3.85 -0.78
N TYR A 39 -4.55 -4.98 -1.01
CA TYR A 39 -4.05 -6.27 -0.58
C TYR A 39 -3.93 -7.19 -1.80
N ASN A 40 -2.70 -7.54 -2.17
CA ASN A 40 -2.45 -8.53 -3.21
C ASN A 40 -2.46 -9.92 -2.58
N VAL A 41 -3.47 -10.70 -2.95
CA VAL A 41 -3.64 -12.09 -2.50
C VAL A 41 -3.46 -13.01 -3.67
N ARG A 42 -2.79 -14.14 -3.46
CA ARG A 42 -2.83 -15.25 -4.40
C ARG A 42 -3.95 -16.20 -4.02
N ARG A 43 -5.02 -16.24 -4.82
CA ARG A 43 -6.08 -17.24 -4.69
C ARG A 43 -5.98 -18.19 -5.87
N ASN A 44 -5.78 -19.48 -5.58
CA ASN A 44 -5.63 -20.52 -6.60
C ASN A 44 -4.54 -20.22 -7.65
N GLY A 45 -3.42 -19.63 -7.23
CA GLY A 45 -2.31 -19.25 -8.13
C GLY A 45 -2.53 -17.96 -8.93
N ILE A 46 -3.72 -17.34 -8.83
CA ILE A 46 -4.04 -16.08 -9.50
C ILE A 46 -3.77 -14.92 -8.54
N ASN A 47 -3.01 -13.92 -8.98
CA ASN A 47 -2.83 -12.68 -8.23
C ASN A 47 -4.11 -11.84 -8.33
N THR A 48 -4.76 -11.59 -7.20
CA THR A 48 -5.94 -10.75 -7.09
C THR A 48 -5.64 -9.56 -6.19
N THR A 49 -5.92 -8.35 -6.68
CA THR A 49 -5.82 -7.13 -5.86
C THR A 49 -7.17 -6.87 -5.19
N LEU A 50 -7.22 -6.97 -3.87
CA LEU A 50 -8.34 -6.56 -3.06
C LEU A 50 -8.23 -5.07 -2.73
N SER A 51 -9.37 -4.42 -2.80
CA SER A 51 -9.57 -3.02 -2.44
C SER A 51 -10.33 -3.01 -1.13
N LEU A 52 -9.72 -2.47 -0.07
CA LEU A 52 -10.38 -2.25 1.23
C LEU A 52 -10.90 -0.82 1.29
#